data_AF-A0A5S9M8U9-F1
#
_entry.id   AF-A0A5S9M8U9-F1
#
_cell.length_a   1.000
_cell.length_b   1.000
_cell.length_c   1.000
_cell.angle_alpha   90.00
_cell.angle_beta   90.00
_cell.angle_gamma   90.00
#
_symmetry.space_group_name_H-M   'P 1'
#
loop_
_entity.id
_entity.type
_entity.pdbx_description
1 polymer ?
#
loop_
_entity_poly.entity_id
_entity_poly.type
_entity_poly.pdbx_seq_one_letter_code
_entity_poly.pdbx_strand_id
1 'polypeptide(L)' 'MMERSRTSWTLKSQLQEFVQRDGKGVLEYRILHEKGPAHNREFEANVSLRGEVLGIGNGR' A
#
# COMPACT_ATOMS: atom_id res chain seq x y z
N MET A 1 -34.16 -9.01 -1.94
CA MET A 1 -33.54 -7.85 -1.30
C MET A 1 -32.18 -8.30 -0.77
N MET A 2 -31.07 -7.90 -1.39
CA MET A 2 -29.73 -8.12 -0.83
C MET A 2 -29.01 -6.77 -0.85
N GLU A 3 -29.01 -6.14 0.31
CA GLU A 3 -28.20 -4.96 0.57
C GLU A 3 -26.78 -5.44 0.80
N ARG A 4 -25.91 -5.29 -0.20
CA ARG A 4 -24.48 -5.54 -0.04
C ARG A 4 -23.75 -4.22 -0.17
N SER A 5 -23.48 -3.67 1.01
CA SER A 5 -22.43 -2.73 1.39
C SER A 5 -21.65 -2.11 0.24
N ARG A 6 -21.80 -0.79 0.14
CA ARG A 6 -20.98 0.15 -0.62
C ARG A 6 -19.51 -0.06 -0.21
N THR A 7 -18.79 -0.98 -0.85
CA THR A 7 -17.36 -1.20 -0.64
C THR A 7 -16.64 0.07 -1.08
N SER A 8 -16.11 0.82 -0.12
CA SER A 8 -15.17 1.91 -0.42
C SER A 8 -13.89 1.26 -0.96
N TRP A 9 -13.84 1.10 -2.28
CA TRP A 9 -12.65 0.61 -2.98
C TRP A 9 -11.55 1.66 -2.84
N THR A 10 -10.60 1.39 -1.97
CA THR A 10 -9.45 2.27 -1.79
C THR A 10 -8.47 2.07 -2.94
N LEU A 11 -7.73 3.13 -3.31
CA LEU A 11 -6.69 3.08 -4.35
C LEU A 11 -5.67 1.95 -4.11
N LYS A 12 -5.40 1.61 -2.85
CA LYS A 12 -4.49 0.51 -2.47
C LYS A 12 -5.01 -0.85 -2.93
N SER A 13 -6.31 -1.11 -2.76
CA SER A 13 -6.95 -2.36 -3.20
C SER A 13 -7.01 -2.47 -4.73
N GLN A 14 -7.32 -1.36 -5.43
CA GLN A 14 -7.32 -1.34 -6.90
C GLN A 14 -5.92 -1.57 -7.49
N LEU A 15 -4.90 -0.95 -6.89
CA LEU A 15 -3.51 -1.15 -7.32
C LEU A 15 -3.06 -2.60 -7.09
N GLN A 16 -3.47 -3.20 -5.97
CA GLN A 16 -3.15 -4.59 -5.66
C GLN A 16 -3.79 -5.56 -6.65
N GLU A 17 -5.08 -5.37 -6.99
CA GLU A 17 -5.74 -6.17 -8.03
C GLU A 17 -5.09 -5.99 -9.40
N PHE A 18 -4.74 -4.76 -9.79
CA PHE A 18 -4.12 -4.48 -11.08
C PHE A 18 -2.78 -5.20 -11.24
N VAL A 19 -1.90 -5.11 -10.24
CA VAL A 19 -0.58 -5.77 -10.30
C VAL A 19 -0.68 -7.29 -10.23
N GLN A 20 -1.63 -7.82 -9.45
CA GLN A 20 -1.87 -9.26 -9.37
C GLN A 20 -2.49 -9.81 -10.67
N ARG A 21 -3.45 -9.10 -11.27
CA ARG A 21 -4.15 -9.51 -12.50
C ARG A 21 -3.21 -9.61 -13.70
N ASP A 22 -2.28 -8.67 -13.82
CA ASP A 22 -1.28 -8.68 -14.89
C ASP A 22 -0.15 -9.70 -14.67
N GLY A 23 -0.18 -10.48 -13.58
CA GLY A 23 0.90 -11.43 -13.25
C GLY A 23 2.24 -10.76 -12.97
N LYS A 24 2.23 -9.44 -12.71
CA LYS A 24 3.43 -8.62 -12.54
C LYS A 24 4.15 -8.93 -11.22
N GLY A 25 3.53 -9.68 -10.31
CA GLY A 25 4.12 -10.16 -9.05
C GLY A 25 3.30 -9.71 -7.85
N VAL A 26 3.84 -9.90 -6.64
CA VAL A 26 3.22 -9.40 -5.41
C VAL A 26 3.87 -8.06 -5.07
N LEU A 27 3.06 -7.02 -4.85
CA LEU A 27 3.54 -5.76 -4.29
C LEU A 27 3.89 -5.98 -2.81
N GLU A 28 5.12 -5.66 -2.47
CA GLU A 28 5.62 -5.66 -1.10
C GLU A 28 5.64 -4.23 -0.60
N TYR A 29 5.19 -4.04 0.65
CA TYR A 29 5.24 -2.75 1.32
C TYR A 29 6.15 -2.91 2.54
N ARG A 30 7.19 -2.08 2.64
CA ARG A 30 8.11 -2.10 3.78
C ARG A 30 8.28 -0.71 4.36
N ILE A 31 8.17 -0.62 5.69
CA ILE A 31 8.53 0.60 6.42
C ILE A 31 10.06 0.66 6.48
N LEU A 32 10.63 1.73 5.94
CA LEU A 32 12.06 2.00 5.94
C LEU A 32 12.49 2.74 7.20
N HIS A 33 11.71 3.75 7.59
CA HIS A 33 12.00 4.56 8.76
C HIS A 33 10.71 4.94 9.48
N GLU A 34 10.77 4.97 10.80
CA GLU A 34 9.74 5.58 11.65
C GLU A 34 10.43 6.60 12.55
N LYS A 35 9.91 7.83 12.58
CA LYS A 35 10.45 8.92 13.39
C LYS A 35 9.31 9.71 14.04
N GLY A 36 9.61 10.34 15.16
CA GLY A 36 8.68 11.21 15.87
C GLY A 36 7.98 10.53 17.06
N PRO A 37 7.27 11.33 17.87
CA PRO A 37 6.61 10.86 19.09
C PRO A 37 5.44 9.93 18.76
N ALA A 38 5.02 9.10 19.72
CA ALA A 38 3.99 8.08 19.51
C ALA A 38 2.64 8.63 19.00
N HIS A 39 2.35 9.91 19.23
CA HIS A 39 1.13 10.60 18.78
C HIS A 39 1.32 11.41 17.49
N ASN A 40 2.51 11.41 16.89
CA ASN A 40 2.83 12.12 15.65
C ASN A 40 3.97 11.43 14.91
N ARG A 41 3.80 10.14 14.64
CA ARG A 41 4.86 9.32 14.07
C ARG A 41 4.82 9.41 12.56
N GLU A 42 5.86 9.97 11.98
CA GLU A 42 6.08 9.96 10.55
C GLU A 42 6.78 8.66 10.17
N PHE A 43 6.31 8.01 9.12
CA PHE A 43 6.93 6.80 8.61
C PHE A 43 7.17 6.91 7.11
N GLU A 44 8.34 6.46 6.69
CA GLU A 44 8.69 6.28 5.30
C GLU A 44 8.44 4.82 4.94
N ALA A 45 7.57 4.58 3.96
CA ALA A 45 7.26 3.26 3.43
C ALA A 45 7.67 3.21 1.96
N ASN A 46 8.33 2.14 1.54
CA ASN A 46 8.51 1.85 0.13
C ASN A 46 7.53 0.80 -0.35
N VAL A 47 7.28 0.82 -1.66
CA VAL A 47 6.58 -0.24 -2.38
C VAL A 47 7.56 -0.85 -3.37
N SER A 48 7.72 -2.16 -3.32
CA SER A 48 8.57 -2.91 -4.24
C SER A 48 7.79 -4.01 -4.96
N LEU A 49 8.24 -4.35 -6.16
CA LEU A 49 7.70 -5.44 -6.95
C LEU A 49 8.86 -6.32 -7.40
N ARG A 50 8.83 -7.60 -7.02
CA ARG A 50 9.91 -8.57 -7.32
C ARG A 50 11.30 -8.09 -6.88
N GLY A 51 11.38 -7.37 -5.76
CA GLY A 51 12.62 -6.82 -5.22
C GLY A 51 13.04 -5.46 -5.79
N GLU A 52 12.37 -4.95 -6.83
CA GLU A 52 12.62 -3.59 -7.34
C GLU A 52 11.71 -2.56 -6.68
N VAL A 53 12.27 -1.47 -6.15
CA VAL A 53 11.50 -0.39 -5.52
C VAL A 53 10.80 0.43 -6.60
N LEU A 54 9.47 0.40 -6.60
CA LEU A 54 8.63 1.18 -7.51
C LEU A 54 8.36 2.60 -7.01
N GLY A 55 8.43 2.81 -5.69
CA GLY A 55 8.19 4.12 -5.10
C GLY A 55 8.40 4.16 -3.59
N ILE A 56 8.52 5.36 -3.07
CA ILE A 56 8.64 5.67 -1.64
C ILE A 56 7.55 6.67 -1.29
N GLY A 57 6.87 6.45 -0.17
CA GLY A 57 5.81 7.30 0.35
C GLY A 57 6.04 7.60 1.81
N ASN A 58 5.72 8.83 2.22
CA ASN A 58 5.78 9.26 3.61
C ASN A 58 4.36 9.37 4.17
N GLY A 59 4.11 8.77 5.33
CA GLY A 59 2.86 8.83 6.07
C GLY A 59 3.05 9.49 7.43
N ARG A 60 1.97 10.05 7.98
CA ARG A 60 1.87 10.65 9.31
C ARG A 60 0.68 10.04 10.04
#